data_AF-A0A936J8K0-F1
#
_entry.id   AF-A0A936J8K0-F1
#
_cell.length_a   1.000
_cell.length_b   1.000
_cell.length_c   1.000
_cell.angle_alpha   90.00
_cell.angle_beta   90.00
_cell.angle_gamma   90.00
#
_symmetry.space_group_name_H-M   'P 1'
#
loop_
_entity.id
_entity.type
_entity.pdbx_description
1 polymer ?
#
loop_
_entity_poly.entity_id
_entity_poly.type
_entity_poly.pdbx_seq_one_letter_code
_entity_poly.pdbx_strand_id
1 'polypeptide(L)'
;MLYKCTVFCGDCLGTQSTKPEPLPVRALSKRLGGWLTCALVALVLSEDKRFFEHSGVDWQAVGAAAWANLWNTRTRGASTITMQLAGLLDEDLQRSSGGRSVVQKLGQTVSAQMLERRWRKDQILEAYLNLVPFRGELVGIDALSRTLFGKAAHGLDANEAAVAAALVRAPNAAPAQVAQRACSVLRSLQAAGADCAALEWFTLGALQRRAFDASEGVALHVARQLLPDTKTATVRSTLHAPLQRFAQATLQQQLRELAGRNVEDGAVLVLDNASGEVLAWVGSSGLLSGAAELDFVGALRQPGSTLKPFLYAQAIAERRITAASLIEDTDAQIPTPGGLYIPQNYDRQFKGWVSTRTALGASLNVPAVRTLVMVTPDAFHKQLVRLGLPLKEPVSILTGSDRPESWANGAQAASSKVSGTSAGRGVTTGRSNCLATR
;
A
#
# COMPACT_ATOMS: atom_id res chain seq x y z
N MET A 1 3.74 -17.95 -0.48
CA MET A 1 5.04 -18.54 -0.85
C MET A 1 5.83 -18.79 0.43
N LEU A 2 5.94 -20.04 0.88
CA LEU A 2 7.00 -20.43 1.82
C LEU A 2 8.27 -20.55 0.97
N TYR A 3 9.03 -19.46 0.89
CA TYR A 3 10.29 -19.47 0.17
C TYR A 3 11.25 -20.41 0.92
N LYS A 4 11.53 -21.58 0.33
CA LYS A 4 12.77 -22.30 0.60
C LYS A 4 13.91 -21.34 0.23
N CYS A 5 14.40 -20.58 1.22
CA CYS A 5 15.65 -19.84 1.09
C CYS A 5 16.74 -20.87 0.81
N THR A 6 17.12 -21.03 -0.45
CA THR A 6 18.28 -21.88 -0.79
C THR A 6 19.47 -20.94 -0.70
N VAL A 7 20.11 -20.91 0.48
CA VAL A 7 21.14 -19.91 0.83
C VAL A 7 22.51 -20.42 0.41
N PHE A 8 23.17 -19.70 -0.48
CA PHE A 8 24.63 -19.77 -0.67
C PHE A 8 25.28 -18.58 0.07
N CYS A 9 26.36 -18.88 0.79
CA CYS A 9 26.98 -18.01 1.79
C CYS A 9 27.90 -16.95 1.15
N GLY A 10 27.77 -15.69 1.58
CA GLY A 10 28.80 -14.67 1.49
C GLY A 10 29.40 -14.47 2.89
N ASP A 11 30.72 -14.49 3.00
CA ASP A 11 31.43 -14.47 4.28
C ASP A 11 31.04 -13.28 5.16
N CYS A 12 30.44 -13.55 6.33
CA CYS A 12 30.19 -12.54 7.37
C CYS A 12 31.46 -11.92 7.99
N LEU A 13 32.61 -12.49 7.66
CA LEU A 13 33.92 -12.12 8.15
C LEU A 13 34.77 -11.91 6.90
N GLY A 14 34.85 -10.66 6.45
CA GLY A 14 35.46 -10.28 5.17
C GLY A 14 36.66 -11.14 4.77
N THR A 15 36.64 -11.58 3.52
CA THR A 15 37.74 -12.30 2.87
C THR A 15 39.05 -11.58 3.19
N GLN A 16 39.92 -12.18 4.02
CA GLN A 16 41.33 -11.84 4.37
C GLN A 16 41.70 -11.80 5.87
N SER A 17 40.88 -12.28 6.81
CA SER A 17 41.35 -12.40 8.22
C SER A 17 41.98 -13.76 8.51
N THR A 18 43.31 -13.82 8.64
CA THR A 18 44.08 -14.98 9.14
C THR A 18 43.96 -15.17 10.66
N LYS A 19 43.02 -14.50 11.33
CA LYS A 19 42.82 -14.59 12.79
C LYS A 19 41.74 -15.61 13.15
N PRO A 20 41.89 -16.32 14.27
CA PRO A 20 40.93 -17.34 14.70
C PRO A 20 39.54 -16.73 14.92
N GLU A 21 38.52 -17.37 14.33
CA GLU A 21 37.10 -17.05 14.55
C GLU A 21 36.74 -17.10 16.05
N PRO A 22 35.82 -16.26 16.54
CA PRO A 22 35.29 -16.40 17.88
C PRO A 22 34.64 -17.79 18.05
N LEU A 23 35.08 -18.56 19.05
CA LEU A 23 34.57 -19.90 19.41
C LEU A 23 33.03 -20.07 19.32
N PRO A 24 32.18 -19.13 19.80
CA PRO A 24 30.72 -19.27 19.69
C PRO A 24 30.20 -19.22 18.25
N VAL A 25 30.77 -18.41 17.37
CA VAL A 25 30.33 -18.27 15.97
C VAL A 25 30.64 -19.54 15.17
N ARG A 26 31.81 -20.14 15.43
CA ARG A 26 32.27 -21.36 14.77
C ARG A 26 31.44 -22.60 15.16
N ALA A 27 31.00 -22.68 16.41
CA ALA A 27 30.13 -23.75 16.91
C ALA A 27 28.69 -23.65 16.35
N LEU A 28 28.16 -22.42 16.24
CA LEU A 28 26.87 -22.15 15.59
C LEU A 28 26.90 -22.45 14.09
N SER A 29 27.98 -22.06 13.41
CA SER A 29 28.22 -22.33 11.98
C SER A 29 28.14 -23.82 11.65
N LYS A 30 28.84 -24.66 12.42
CA LYS A 30 28.82 -26.12 12.26
C LYS A 30 27.45 -26.76 12.50
N ARG A 31 26.66 -26.25 13.45
CA ARG A 31 25.34 -26.81 13.79
C ARG A 31 24.24 -26.45 12.79
N LEU A 32 24.40 -25.35 12.08
CA LEU A 32 23.40 -24.81 11.15
C LEU A 32 23.76 -25.09 9.67
N GLY A 33 24.73 -25.95 9.37
CA GLY A 33 24.92 -26.53 8.03
C GLY A 33 25.19 -25.55 6.88
N GLY A 34 25.87 -24.42 7.12
CA GLY A 34 26.15 -23.41 6.08
C GLY A 34 25.04 -22.37 5.86
N TRP A 35 23.97 -22.39 6.66
CA TRP A 35 22.82 -21.48 6.57
C TRP A 35 23.02 -20.16 7.33
N LEU A 36 24.26 -19.79 7.67
CA LEU A 36 24.52 -18.57 8.44
C LEU A 36 24.48 -17.33 7.55
N THR A 37 23.36 -16.62 7.59
CA THR A 37 23.34 -15.19 7.28
C THR A 37 23.84 -14.43 8.51
N CYS A 38 24.53 -13.31 8.33
CA CYS A 38 25.05 -12.54 9.47
C CYS A 38 23.92 -12.09 10.41
N ALA A 39 22.74 -11.86 9.84
CA ALA A 39 21.50 -11.55 10.55
C ALA A 39 21.11 -12.62 11.57
N LEU A 40 21.17 -13.90 11.18
CA LEU A 40 20.79 -15.01 12.04
C LEU A 40 21.72 -15.11 13.26
N VAL A 41 23.03 -14.94 13.04
CA VAL A 41 24.03 -14.96 14.13
C VAL A 41 23.86 -13.75 15.05
N ALA A 42 23.72 -12.56 14.48
CA ALA A 42 23.53 -11.31 15.24
C ALA A 42 22.32 -11.40 16.17
N LEU A 43 21.23 -11.96 15.67
CA LEU A 43 19.96 -12.07 16.36
C LEU A 43 20.01 -13.10 17.50
N VAL A 44 20.58 -14.28 17.26
CA VAL A 44 20.78 -15.28 18.32
C VAL A 44 21.73 -14.75 19.41
N LEU A 45 22.83 -14.07 19.05
CA LEU A 45 23.75 -13.52 20.03
C LEU A 45 23.16 -12.35 20.85
N SER A 46 22.25 -11.58 20.25
CA SER A 46 21.59 -10.44 20.87
C SER A 46 20.45 -10.86 21.80
N GLU A 47 19.57 -11.74 21.34
CA GLU A 47 18.32 -12.10 22.02
C GLU A 47 18.45 -13.34 22.91
N ASP A 48 19.16 -14.39 22.46
CA ASP A 48 19.15 -15.70 23.11
C ASP A 48 20.44 -16.50 22.87
N LYS A 49 21.50 -16.13 23.61
CA LYS A 49 22.86 -16.69 23.45
C LYS A 49 22.93 -18.21 23.59
N ARG A 50 21.98 -18.81 24.33
CA ARG A 50 21.91 -20.25 24.62
C ARG A 50 20.75 -20.92 23.89
N PHE A 51 20.24 -20.31 22.82
CA PHE A 51 19.10 -20.82 22.05
C PHE A 51 19.20 -22.32 21.71
N PHE A 52 20.40 -22.80 21.37
CA PHE A 52 20.63 -24.21 21.00
C PHE A 52 20.87 -25.15 22.19
N GLU A 53 20.95 -24.63 23.41
CA GLU A 53 21.26 -25.40 24.63
C GLU A 53 20.02 -25.68 25.50
N HIS A 54 18.95 -24.90 25.34
CA HIS A 54 17.71 -25.07 26.09
C HIS A 54 16.55 -25.59 25.23
N SER A 55 15.49 -26.09 25.87
CA SER A 55 14.26 -26.59 25.21
C SER A 55 13.09 -25.63 25.49
N GLY A 56 13.13 -24.45 24.89
CA GLY A 56 12.08 -23.43 25.04
C GLY A 56 12.31 -22.40 26.14
N VAL A 57 12.69 -22.81 27.35
CA VAL A 57 12.98 -21.88 28.46
C VAL A 57 14.41 -22.05 28.95
N ASP A 58 15.12 -20.93 29.06
CA ASP A 58 16.44 -20.89 29.68
C ASP A 58 16.31 -20.75 31.20
N TRP A 59 16.19 -21.89 31.89
CA TRP A 59 16.08 -21.95 33.35
C TRP A 59 17.27 -21.35 34.08
N GLN A 60 18.46 -21.41 33.49
CA GLN A 60 19.66 -20.82 34.08
C GLN A 60 19.59 -19.28 33.99
N ALA A 61 19.10 -18.73 32.86
CA ALA A 61 18.89 -17.29 32.73
C ALA A 61 17.74 -16.79 33.62
N VAL A 62 16.66 -17.58 33.77
CA VAL A 62 15.55 -17.28 34.67
C VAL A 62 16.03 -17.23 36.12
N GLY A 63 16.81 -18.23 36.57
CA GLY A 63 17.38 -18.25 37.92
C GLY A 63 18.34 -17.09 38.18
N ALA A 64 19.24 -16.81 37.22
CA ALA A 64 20.17 -15.68 37.32
C ALA A 64 19.44 -14.32 37.34
N ALA A 65 18.38 -14.16 36.55
CA ALA A 65 17.58 -12.94 36.53
C ALA A 65 16.74 -12.77 37.81
N ALA A 66 16.20 -13.85 38.37
CA ALA A 66 15.48 -13.82 39.64
C ALA A 66 16.40 -13.40 40.80
N TRP A 67 17.60 -13.97 40.86
CA TRP A 67 18.64 -13.60 41.84
C TRP A 67 19.10 -12.14 41.67
N ALA A 68 19.33 -11.70 40.43
CA ALA A 68 19.74 -10.33 40.13
C ALA A 68 18.66 -9.30 40.48
N ASN A 69 17.38 -9.60 40.24
CA ASN A 69 16.26 -8.71 40.60
C ASN A 69 16.07 -8.57 42.11
N LEU A 70 16.42 -9.61 42.87
CA LEU A 70 16.34 -9.60 44.33
C LEU A 70 17.47 -8.76 44.96
N TRP A 71 18.58 -8.55 44.24
CA TRP A 71 19.74 -7.75 44.68
C TRP A 71 19.89 -6.38 43.99
N ASN A 72 19.25 -6.13 42.84
CA ASN A 72 19.42 -4.89 42.06
C ASN A 72 18.24 -4.60 41.11
N THR A 73 17.84 -3.34 41.00
CA THR A 73 16.63 -2.87 40.27
C THR A 73 16.72 -2.88 38.73
N ARG A 74 17.60 -3.68 38.12
CA ARG A 74 17.66 -3.84 36.66
C ARG A 74 17.15 -5.20 36.21
N THR A 75 15.89 -5.20 35.76
CA THR A 75 15.23 -6.34 35.12
C THR A 75 15.91 -6.69 33.80
N ARG A 76 16.78 -7.72 33.83
CA ARG A 76 17.18 -8.44 32.61
C ARG A 76 16.00 -9.31 32.16
N GLY A 77 15.60 -9.16 30.90
CA GLY A 77 14.54 -9.99 30.32
C GLY A 77 15.04 -11.41 30.10
N ALA A 78 14.49 -12.39 30.83
CA ALA A 78 14.81 -13.81 30.69
C ALA A 78 13.94 -14.53 29.62
N SER A 79 13.45 -13.81 28.61
CA SER A 79 12.56 -14.38 27.58
C SER A 79 13.38 -14.89 26.39
N THR A 80 13.25 -16.18 26.08
CA THR A 80 13.93 -16.84 24.95
C THR A 80 13.25 -16.52 23.62
N ILE A 81 13.92 -16.80 22.49
CA ILE A 81 13.34 -16.64 21.15
C ILE A 81 12.04 -17.46 21.02
N THR A 82 12.01 -18.69 21.54
CA THR A 82 10.84 -19.57 21.47
C THR A 82 9.66 -19.00 22.28
N MET A 83 9.90 -18.41 23.45
CA MET A 83 8.85 -17.73 24.22
C MET A 83 8.31 -16.51 23.50
N GLN A 84 9.19 -15.74 22.84
CA GLN A 84 8.76 -14.61 22.03
C GLN A 84 7.93 -15.06 20.83
N LEU A 85 8.35 -16.13 20.13
CA LEU A 85 7.60 -16.72 19.01
C LEU A 85 6.21 -17.21 19.45
N ALA A 86 6.11 -17.88 20.60
CA ALA A 86 4.82 -18.33 21.14
C ALA A 86 3.84 -17.16 21.30
N GLY A 87 4.34 -16.00 21.76
CA GLY A 87 3.54 -14.78 21.85
C GLY A 87 3.27 -14.10 20.52
N LEU A 88 3.93 -14.46 19.42
CA LEU A 88 3.64 -13.93 18.07
C LEU A 88 2.59 -14.79 17.35
N LEU A 89 2.60 -16.11 17.57
CA LEU A 89 1.70 -17.06 16.93
C LEU A 89 0.29 -17.10 17.55
N ASP A 90 0.16 -16.66 18.79
CA ASP A 90 -1.08 -16.74 19.56
C ASP A 90 -1.48 -15.35 20.05
N GLU A 91 -2.56 -14.80 19.49
CA GLU A 91 -3.09 -13.47 19.82
C GLU A 91 -3.48 -13.35 21.30
N ASP A 92 -3.90 -14.43 21.94
CA ASP A 92 -4.25 -14.43 23.38
C ASP A 92 -2.99 -14.32 24.27
N LEU A 93 -1.83 -14.70 23.73
CA LEU A 93 -0.53 -14.59 24.36
C LEU A 93 0.25 -13.33 23.93
N GLN A 94 -0.31 -12.53 23.03
CA GLN A 94 0.25 -11.24 22.64
C GLN A 94 0.17 -10.23 23.78
N ARG A 95 1.08 -9.27 23.76
CA ARG A 95 1.26 -8.27 24.81
C ARG A 95 0.10 -7.28 24.76
N SER A 96 -0.83 -7.35 25.70
CA SER A 96 -1.92 -6.38 25.85
C SER A 96 -1.38 -5.02 26.33
N SER A 97 -2.11 -3.94 25.98
CA SER A 97 -1.75 -2.52 26.22
C SER A 97 -1.33 -2.19 27.66
N GLY A 98 -1.78 -2.97 28.65
CA GLY A 98 -1.43 -2.83 30.07
C GLY A 98 -0.14 -3.52 30.55
N GLY A 99 0.65 -4.12 29.65
CA GLY A 99 1.85 -4.89 29.99
C GLY A 99 1.60 -6.41 30.12
N ARG A 100 2.67 -7.20 30.27
CA ARG A 100 2.57 -8.67 30.33
C ARG A 100 2.03 -9.10 31.69
N SER A 101 0.90 -9.81 31.73
CA SER A 101 0.44 -10.47 32.95
C SER A 101 1.32 -11.70 33.26
N VAL A 102 1.45 -12.07 34.54
CA VAL A 102 2.17 -13.28 34.96
C VAL A 102 1.56 -14.53 34.30
N VAL A 103 0.24 -14.54 34.12
CA VAL A 103 -0.52 -15.61 33.44
C VAL A 103 -0.11 -15.73 31.96
N GLN A 104 -0.02 -14.62 31.22
CA GLN A 104 0.44 -14.64 29.82
C GLN A 104 1.88 -15.15 29.70
N LYS A 105 2.75 -14.80 30.67
CA LYS A 105 4.14 -15.29 30.69
C LYS A 105 4.23 -16.80 30.95
N LEU A 106 3.36 -17.34 31.79
CA LEU A 106 3.23 -18.79 32.01
C LEU A 106 2.66 -19.49 30.76
N GLY A 107 1.67 -18.89 30.10
CA GLY A 107 1.14 -19.36 28.82
C GLY A 107 2.23 -19.46 27.74
N GLN A 108 3.02 -18.40 27.56
CA GLN A 108 4.18 -18.39 26.66
C GLN A 108 5.21 -19.46 27.00
N THR A 109 5.42 -19.74 28.30
CA THR A 109 6.36 -20.79 28.75
C THR A 109 5.88 -22.18 28.33
N VAL A 110 4.61 -22.49 28.56
CA VAL A 110 4.01 -23.79 28.18
C VAL A 110 4.00 -23.95 26.65
N SER A 111 3.54 -22.93 25.93
CA SER A 111 3.51 -22.94 24.46
C SER A 111 4.91 -23.06 23.86
N ALA A 112 5.93 -22.40 24.43
CA ALA A 112 7.31 -22.53 23.99
C ALA A 112 7.83 -23.97 24.14
N GLN A 113 7.53 -24.64 25.25
CA GLN A 113 7.90 -26.05 25.43
C GLN A 113 7.17 -26.97 24.43
N MET A 114 5.90 -26.70 24.13
CA MET A 114 5.15 -27.45 23.12
C MET A 114 5.71 -27.25 21.72
N LEU A 115 6.08 -26.01 21.35
CA LEU A 115 6.73 -25.71 20.07
C LEU A 115 8.04 -26.48 19.94
N GLU A 116 8.89 -26.48 20.97
CA GLU A 116 10.20 -27.15 20.96
C GLU A 116 10.13 -28.68 20.91
N ARG A 117 9.00 -29.27 21.31
CA ARG A 117 8.76 -30.71 21.15
C ARG A 117 8.35 -31.09 19.74
N ARG A 118 7.72 -30.17 18.99
CA ARG A 118 7.14 -30.45 17.66
C ARG A 118 7.97 -29.89 16.52
N TRP A 119 8.68 -28.80 16.76
CA TRP A 119 9.41 -28.02 15.77
C TRP A 119 10.89 -28.11 16.06
N ARG A 120 11.68 -28.21 15.01
CA ARG A 120 13.13 -28.15 15.10
C ARG A 120 13.59 -26.69 15.29
N LYS A 121 14.81 -26.50 15.82
CA LYS A 121 15.39 -25.17 16.10
C LYS A 121 15.48 -24.27 14.88
N ASP A 122 15.79 -24.83 13.71
CA ASP A 122 15.78 -24.15 12.41
C ASP A 122 14.38 -23.60 12.09
N GLN A 123 13.33 -24.41 12.28
CA GLN A 123 11.95 -24.01 11.99
C GLN A 123 11.46 -22.91 12.94
N ILE A 124 11.82 -23.00 14.22
CA ILE A 124 11.50 -21.98 15.22
C ILE A 124 12.15 -20.64 14.83
N LEU A 125 13.42 -20.68 14.44
CA LEU A 125 14.17 -19.48 14.08
C LEU A 125 13.67 -18.87 12.77
N GLU A 126 13.34 -19.70 11.77
CA GLU A 126 12.73 -19.27 10.52
C GLU A 126 11.39 -18.57 10.77
N ALA A 127 10.50 -19.18 11.57
CA ALA A 127 9.22 -18.59 11.88
C ALA A 127 9.36 -17.28 12.68
N TYR A 128 10.27 -17.24 13.65
CA TYR A 128 10.55 -16.03 14.42
C TYR A 128 11.04 -14.89 13.54
N LEU A 129 12.01 -15.16 12.64
CA LEU A 129 12.55 -14.16 11.73
C LEU A 129 11.52 -13.62 10.74
N ASN A 130 10.47 -14.38 10.41
CA ASN A 130 9.40 -13.92 9.53
C ASN A 130 8.27 -13.16 10.24
N LEU A 131 8.12 -13.34 11.56
CA LEU A 131 7.00 -12.79 12.33
C LEU A 131 7.40 -11.67 13.28
N VAL A 132 8.70 -11.52 13.58
CA VAL A 132 9.15 -10.51 14.53
C VAL A 132 8.99 -9.10 13.93
N PRO A 133 8.34 -8.16 14.64
CA PRO A 133 8.28 -6.77 14.21
C PRO A 133 9.63 -6.08 14.45
N PHE A 134 10.12 -5.35 13.44
CA PHE A 134 11.39 -4.65 13.51
C PHE A 134 11.26 -3.13 13.65
N ARG A 135 10.32 -2.47 12.96
CA ARG A 135 10.09 -1.01 13.09
C ARG A 135 8.82 -0.59 12.37
N GLY A 136 7.94 0.19 13.03
CA GLY A 136 6.65 0.57 12.43
C GLY A 136 5.88 -0.66 11.94
N GLU A 137 5.51 -0.65 10.66
CA GLU A 137 4.80 -1.76 9.99
C GLU A 137 5.72 -2.87 9.44
N LEU A 138 7.05 -2.77 9.64
CA LEU A 138 7.99 -3.76 9.14
C LEU A 138 7.97 -5.03 10.00
N VAL A 139 7.32 -6.08 9.48
CA VAL A 139 7.27 -7.41 10.08
C VAL A 139 8.11 -8.37 9.25
N GLY A 140 9.06 -9.03 9.90
CA GLY A 140 9.94 -10.02 9.28
C GLY A 140 11.22 -9.46 8.68
N ILE A 141 12.25 -10.31 8.62
CA ILE A 141 13.62 -9.94 8.24
C ILE A 141 13.74 -9.56 6.76
N ASP A 142 12.94 -10.16 5.87
CA ASP A 142 12.97 -9.83 4.44
C ASP A 142 12.38 -8.45 4.18
N ALA A 143 11.24 -8.14 4.81
CA ALA A 143 10.65 -6.80 4.76
C ALA A 143 11.62 -5.74 5.29
N LEU A 144 12.29 -6.01 6.42
CA LEU A 144 13.32 -5.13 6.95
C LEU A 144 14.48 -4.94 5.97
N SER A 145 15.01 -6.04 5.43
CA SER A 145 16.22 -6.05 4.60
C SER A 145 16.04 -5.27 3.30
N ARG A 146 14.89 -5.47 2.64
CA ARG A 146 14.52 -4.72 1.44
C ARG A 146 14.31 -3.26 1.76
N THR A 147 13.58 -2.97 2.82
CA THR A 147 13.21 -1.59 3.17
C THR A 147 14.42 -0.79 3.62
N LEU A 148 15.17 -1.23 4.63
CA LEU A 148 16.26 -0.40 5.17
C LEU A 148 17.54 -0.45 4.34
N PHE A 149 17.81 -1.58 3.67
CA PHE A 149 19.10 -1.84 3.05
C PHE A 149 19.04 -2.08 1.54
N GLY A 150 17.86 -2.27 0.95
CA GLY A 150 17.71 -2.55 -0.48
C GLY A 150 18.30 -3.91 -0.89
N LYS A 151 18.39 -4.85 0.05
CA LYS A 151 19.01 -6.17 -0.14
C LYS A 151 18.02 -7.29 0.16
N ALA A 152 18.35 -8.49 -0.31
CA ALA A 152 17.69 -9.70 0.18
C ALA A 152 18.25 -10.07 1.57
N ALA A 153 17.44 -10.68 2.43
CA ALA A 153 17.84 -11.00 3.81
C ALA A 153 19.13 -11.83 3.94
N HIS A 154 19.46 -12.64 2.93
CA HIS A 154 20.69 -13.43 2.91
C HIS A 154 21.95 -12.65 2.55
N GLY A 155 21.81 -11.47 1.93
CA GLY A 155 22.91 -10.59 1.54
C GLY A 155 23.27 -9.54 2.59
N LEU A 156 22.71 -9.65 3.80
CA LEU A 156 22.98 -8.70 4.89
C LEU A 156 24.40 -8.89 5.42
N ASP A 157 25.16 -7.79 5.46
CA ASP A 157 26.48 -7.76 6.07
C ASP A 157 26.42 -7.66 7.60
N ALA A 158 27.59 -7.66 8.26
CA ALA A 158 27.67 -7.63 9.71
C ALA A 158 27.10 -6.34 10.34
N ASN A 159 27.23 -5.19 9.66
CA ASN A 159 26.71 -3.91 10.16
C ASN A 159 25.18 -3.91 10.06
N GLU A 160 24.64 -4.32 8.93
CA GLU A 160 23.21 -4.41 8.67
C GLU A 160 22.53 -5.42 9.60
N ALA A 161 23.17 -6.58 9.80
CA ALA A 161 22.73 -7.60 10.73
C ALA A 161 22.70 -7.10 12.19
N ALA A 162 23.71 -6.33 12.60
CA ALA A 162 23.76 -5.75 13.94
C ALA A 162 22.64 -4.73 14.16
N VAL A 163 22.33 -3.90 13.15
CA VAL A 163 21.19 -2.96 13.20
C VAL A 163 19.87 -3.74 13.26
N ALA A 164 19.69 -4.77 12.44
CA ALA A 164 18.49 -5.61 12.47
C ALA A 164 18.26 -6.25 13.84
N ALA A 165 19.30 -6.86 14.42
CA ALA A 165 19.24 -7.47 15.75
C ALA A 165 18.95 -6.43 16.86
N ALA A 166 19.47 -5.21 16.74
CA ALA A 166 19.21 -4.14 17.70
C ALA A 166 17.75 -3.65 17.68
N LEU A 167 17.11 -3.70 16.51
CA LEU A 167 15.72 -3.26 16.30
C LEU A 167 14.69 -4.22 16.93
N VAL A 168 14.95 -5.52 16.94
CA VAL A 168 14.05 -6.53 17.56
C VAL A 168 13.67 -6.17 18.99
N ARG A 169 14.64 -5.75 19.80
CA ARG A 169 14.43 -5.46 21.22
C ARG A 169 13.58 -4.21 21.48
N ALA A 170 13.67 -3.21 20.61
CA ALA A 170 12.87 -2.00 20.69
C ALA A 170 12.67 -1.41 19.29
N PRO A 171 11.61 -1.87 18.58
CA PRO A 171 11.39 -1.53 17.18
C PRO A 171 11.35 -0.02 16.89
N ASN A 172 10.76 0.71 17.83
CA ASN A 172 10.52 2.15 17.70
C ASN A 172 11.51 3.00 18.52
N ALA A 173 12.69 2.45 18.86
CA ALA A 173 13.73 3.22 19.54
C ALA A 173 14.30 4.34 18.64
N ALA A 174 14.78 5.40 19.29
CA ALA A 174 15.46 6.50 18.62
C ALA A 174 16.74 6.00 17.91
N PRO A 175 17.10 6.53 16.72
CA PRO A 175 18.22 6.05 15.94
C PRO A 175 19.56 5.95 16.70
N ALA A 176 19.89 6.93 17.53
CA ALA A 176 21.11 6.90 18.36
C ALA A 176 21.13 5.71 19.33
N GLN A 177 19.98 5.35 19.91
CA GLN A 177 19.87 4.19 20.79
C GLN A 177 19.98 2.87 20.01
N VAL A 178 19.44 2.82 18.78
CA VAL A 178 19.63 1.67 17.88
C VAL A 178 21.11 1.52 17.54
N ALA A 179 21.80 2.60 17.16
CA ALA A 179 23.23 2.58 16.85
C ALA A 179 24.08 2.08 18.02
N GLN A 180 23.80 2.56 19.24
CA GLN A 180 24.51 2.12 20.44
C GLN A 180 24.36 0.60 20.68
N ARG A 181 23.15 0.06 20.47
CA ARG A 181 22.87 -1.37 20.62
C ARG A 181 23.45 -2.19 19.47
N ALA A 182 23.36 -1.70 18.25
CA ALA A 182 23.97 -2.32 17.08
C ALA A 182 25.49 -2.44 17.29
N CYS A 183 26.14 -1.42 17.83
CA CYS A 183 27.58 -1.46 18.16
C CYS A 183 27.92 -2.57 19.17
N SER A 184 27.07 -2.83 20.18
CA SER A 184 27.33 -3.92 21.14
C SER A 184 27.17 -5.30 20.51
N VAL A 185 26.20 -5.46 19.59
CA VAL A 185 26.03 -6.67 18.79
C VAL A 185 27.21 -6.84 17.83
N LEU A 186 27.62 -5.78 17.13
CA LEU A 186 28.73 -5.81 16.18
C LEU A 186 30.05 -6.20 16.86
N ARG A 187 30.34 -5.66 18.05
CA ARG A 187 31.52 -6.08 18.85
C ARG A 187 31.47 -7.56 19.25
N SER A 188 30.27 -8.11 19.43
CA SER A 188 30.10 -9.53 19.74
C SER A 188 30.28 -10.42 18.49
N LEU A 189 30.00 -9.89 17.29
CA LEU A 189 30.20 -10.55 16.00
C LEU A 189 31.67 -10.48 15.54
N GLN A 190 32.29 -9.30 15.70
CA GLN A 190 33.63 -8.97 15.24
C GLN A 190 34.46 -8.43 16.41
N ALA A 191 35.14 -9.33 17.12
CA ALA A 191 35.91 -9.02 18.33
C ALA A 191 37.08 -8.02 18.09
N ALA A 192 37.55 -7.90 16.85
CA ALA A 192 38.56 -6.91 16.45
C ALA A 192 38.14 -6.29 15.10
N GLY A 193 37.88 -4.98 15.05
CA GLY A 193 37.53 -4.26 13.82
C GLY A 193 36.16 -3.57 13.78
N ALA A 194 35.38 -3.64 14.86
CA ALA A 194 34.08 -2.95 14.93
C ALA A 194 34.25 -1.42 15.00
N ASP A 195 34.06 -0.74 13.87
CA ASP A 195 33.97 0.72 13.82
C ASP A 195 32.56 1.20 14.19
N CYS A 196 32.37 1.49 15.48
CA CYS A 196 31.07 1.96 15.96
C CYS A 196 30.74 3.38 15.53
N ALA A 197 31.72 4.22 15.17
CA ALA A 197 31.45 5.56 14.67
C ALA A 197 30.88 5.49 13.26
N ALA A 198 31.47 4.67 12.37
CA ALA A 198 30.91 4.40 11.05
C ALA A 198 29.52 3.75 11.13
N LEU A 199 29.33 2.80 12.06
CA LEU A 199 28.03 2.15 12.27
C LEU A 199 26.94 3.14 12.71
N GLU A 200 27.28 4.14 13.52
CA GLU A 200 26.34 5.16 13.97
C GLU A 200 25.82 6.00 12.80
N TRP A 201 26.71 6.52 11.96
CA TRP A 201 26.34 7.24 10.74
C TRP A 201 25.53 6.37 9.78
N PHE A 202 25.93 5.11 9.61
CA PHE A 202 25.19 4.13 8.81
C PHE A 202 23.77 3.93 9.34
N THR A 203 23.61 3.72 10.66
CA THR A 203 22.32 3.49 11.31
C THR A 203 21.41 4.71 11.19
N LEU A 204 21.96 5.91 11.39
CA LEU A 204 21.23 7.17 11.21
C LEU A 204 20.74 7.30 9.77
N GLY A 205 21.60 7.08 8.79
CA GLY A 205 21.22 7.12 7.38
C GLY A 205 20.17 6.08 7.01
N ALA A 206 20.33 4.83 7.45
CA ALA A 206 19.40 3.74 7.17
C ALA A 206 18.01 4.00 7.78
N LEU A 207 17.94 4.55 9.00
CA LEU A 207 16.68 4.83 9.69
C LEU A 207 16.04 6.17 9.32
N GLN A 208 16.82 7.13 8.80
CA GLN A 208 16.30 8.40 8.27
C GLN A 208 15.77 8.26 6.85
N ARG A 209 16.27 7.30 6.06
CA ARG A 209 15.64 6.95 4.79
C ARG A 209 14.19 6.59 5.08
N ARG A 210 13.26 7.45 4.62
CA ARG A 210 11.87 7.04 4.37
C ARG A 210 11.92 6.08 3.20
N ALA A 211 12.35 4.86 3.44
CA ALA A 211 12.50 3.85 2.40
C ALA A 211 11.15 3.20 2.02
N PHE A 212 10.04 3.90 2.25
CA PHE A 212 9.01 3.91 1.24
C PHE A 212 9.46 4.91 0.17
N ASP A 213 10.40 4.48 -0.69
CA ASP A 213 10.19 4.88 -2.08
C ASP A 213 8.78 4.38 -2.41
N ALA A 214 7.95 5.23 -3.01
CA ALA A 214 6.55 4.94 -3.33
C ALA A 214 6.40 3.86 -4.43
N SER A 215 7.26 2.84 -4.41
CA SER A 215 7.52 1.88 -5.46
C SER A 215 7.63 0.46 -4.90
N GLU A 216 6.63 -0.06 -4.19
CA GLU A 216 6.43 -1.52 -4.17
C GLU A 216 4.97 -1.95 -4.36
N GLY A 217 4.00 -1.06 -4.17
CA GLY A 217 2.64 -1.25 -4.67
C GLY A 217 2.45 -0.61 -6.04
N VAL A 218 2.81 -1.30 -7.13
CA VAL A 218 2.54 -0.79 -8.51
C VAL A 218 1.04 -0.59 -8.78
N ALA A 219 0.16 -1.18 -7.95
CA ALA A 219 -1.28 -1.04 -8.03
C ALA A 219 -1.92 -1.03 -6.62
N LEU A 220 -1.56 -0.05 -5.79
CA LEU A 220 -2.02 0.03 -4.39
C LEU A 220 -3.55 0.02 -4.25
N HIS A 221 -4.27 0.77 -5.09
CA HIS A 221 -5.73 0.82 -5.05
C HIS A 221 -6.35 -0.56 -5.34
N VAL A 222 -5.84 -1.28 -6.34
CA VAL A 222 -6.30 -2.66 -6.63
C VAL A 222 -5.93 -3.61 -5.49
N ALA A 223 -4.73 -3.49 -4.91
CA ALA A 223 -4.33 -4.32 -3.79
C ALA A 223 -5.29 -4.15 -2.59
N ARG A 224 -5.70 -2.91 -2.29
CA ARG A 224 -6.70 -2.63 -1.23
C ARG A 224 -8.08 -3.21 -1.56
N GLN A 225 -8.51 -3.17 -2.83
CA GLN A 225 -9.78 -3.76 -3.25
C GLN A 225 -9.77 -5.29 -3.17
N LEU A 226 -8.64 -5.93 -3.49
CA LEU A 226 -8.51 -7.39 -3.53
C LEU A 226 -8.16 -8.03 -2.18
N LEU A 227 -7.66 -7.25 -1.21
CA LEU A 227 -7.24 -7.74 0.10
C LEU A 227 -8.06 -7.13 1.25
N PRO A 228 -9.41 -7.26 1.26
CA PRO A 228 -10.21 -6.75 2.37
C PRO A 228 -10.03 -7.57 3.67
N ASP A 229 -9.63 -8.85 3.56
CA ASP A 229 -9.41 -9.75 4.70
C ASP A 229 -7.98 -10.34 4.69
N THR A 230 -7.27 -10.21 5.82
CA THR A 230 -5.88 -10.67 6.04
C THR A 230 -5.70 -12.19 6.02
N LYS A 231 -6.77 -12.97 5.88
CA LYS A 231 -6.74 -14.45 5.90
C LYS A 231 -6.27 -15.08 4.58
N THR A 232 -6.33 -14.34 3.48
CA THR A 232 -5.87 -14.83 2.16
C THR A 232 -4.40 -14.49 1.93
N ALA A 233 -3.53 -15.51 1.94
CA ALA A 233 -2.08 -15.33 1.83
C ALA A 233 -1.59 -14.89 0.43
N THR A 234 -2.40 -15.07 -0.63
CA THR A 234 -2.05 -14.68 -2.00
C THR A 234 -3.30 -14.54 -2.86
N VAL A 235 -3.44 -13.44 -3.60
CA VAL A 235 -4.52 -13.22 -4.59
C VAL A 235 -3.90 -13.05 -5.98
N ARG A 236 -4.39 -13.82 -6.96
CA ARG A 236 -4.00 -13.67 -8.37
C ARG A 236 -4.94 -12.68 -9.04
N SER A 237 -4.39 -11.63 -9.64
CA SER A 237 -5.15 -10.65 -10.43
C SER A 237 -4.85 -10.78 -11.93
N THR A 238 -5.60 -10.04 -12.74
CA THR A 238 -5.40 -9.90 -14.19
C THR A 238 -4.39 -8.82 -14.56
N LEU A 239 -3.85 -8.10 -13.56
CA LEU A 239 -2.93 -6.99 -13.80
C LEU A 239 -1.64 -7.48 -14.47
N HIS A 240 -1.30 -6.86 -15.59
CA HIS A 240 -0.06 -7.12 -16.30
C HIS A 240 1.04 -6.17 -15.78
N ALA A 241 1.95 -6.68 -14.95
CA ALA A 241 2.92 -5.86 -14.21
C ALA A 241 3.77 -4.91 -15.10
N PRO A 242 4.29 -5.32 -16.28
CA PRO A 242 4.98 -4.39 -17.17
C PRO A 242 4.08 -3.23 -17.66
N LEU A 243 2.83 -3.53 -18.00
CA LEU A 243 1.87 -2.53 -18.49
C LEU A 243 1.43 -1.59 -17.37
N GLN A 244 1.21 -2.11 -16.17
CA GLN A 244 0.91 -1.32 -14.98
C GLN A 244 2.01 -0.27 -14.72
N ARG A 245 3.28 -0.70 -14.71
CA ARG A 245 4.42 0.21 -14.50
C ARG A 245 4.53 1.23 -15.62
N PHE A 246 4.34 0.82 -16.86
CA PHE A 246 4.34 1.71 -18.01
C PHE A 246 3.25 2.78 -17.92
N ALA A 247 2.02 2.40 -17.58
CA ALA A 247 0.89 3.31 -17.42
C ALA A 247 1.15 4.32 -16.29
N GLN A 248 1.65 3.85 -15.14
CA GLN A 248 1.98 4.71 -14.00
C GLN A 248 3.09 5.71 -14.35
N ALA A 249 4.19 5.24 -14.96
CA ALA A 249 5.30 6.10 -15.37
C ALA A 249 4.87 7.15 -16.39
N THR A 250 4.08 6.75 -17.39
CA THR A 250 3.54 7.65 -18.42
C THR A 250 2.65 8.74 -17.82
N LEU A 251 1.72 8.36 -16.92
CA LEU A 251 0.86 9.33 -16.22
C LEU A 251 1.69 10.34 -15.42
N GLN A 252 2.65 9.85 -14.64
CA GLN A 252 3.52 10.72 -13.84
C GLN A 252 4.37 11.66 -14.71
N GLN A 253 4.89 11.17 -15.85
CA GLN A 253 5.63 12.02 -16.78
C GLN A 253 4.74 13.14 -17.32
N GLN A 254 3.56 12.81 -17.82
CA GLN A 254 2.62 13.79 -18.39
C GLN A 254 2.17 14.84 -17.37
N LEU A 255 1.91 14.44 -16.12
CA LEU A 255 1.53 15.39 -15.07
C LEU A 255 2.68 16.34 -14.68
N ARG A 256 3.94 15.88 -14.71
CA ARG A 256 5.09 16.78 -14.52
C ARG A 256 5.20 17.80 -15.66
N GLU A 257 4.94 17.40 -16.90
CA GLU A 257 4.93 18.30 -18.05
C GLU A 257 3.79 19.35 -17.97
N LEU A 258 2.69 19.00 -17.30
CA LEU A 258 1.54 19.87 -17.05
C LEU A 258 1.63 20.65 -15.73
N ALA A 259 2.74 20.54 -14.99
CA ALA A 259 2.92 21.24 -13.73
C ALA A 259 2.75 22.76 -13.92
N GLY A 260 2.02 23.40 -13.02
CA GLY A 260 1.70 24.83 -13.09
C GLY A 260 0.54 25.18 -14.03
N ARG A 261 -0.11 24.20 -14.68
CA ARG A 261 -1.33 24.39 -15.50
C ARG A 261 -2.62 24.04 -14.78
N ASN A 262 -2.59 24.04 -13.45
CA ASN A 262 -3.73 23.68 -12.60
C ASN A 262 -4.26 22.25 -12.84
N VAL A 263 -3.37 21.34 -13.24
CA VAL A 263 -3.62 19.90 -13.37
C VAL A 263 -2.99 19.22 -12.16
N GLU A 264 -3.82 18.66 -11.29
CA GLU A 264 -3.39 18.17 -9.97
C GLU A 264 -3.40 16.64 -9.86
N ASP A 265 -4.06 15.93 -10.78
CA ASP A 265 -4.06 14.47 -10.78
C ASP A 265 -4.51 13.88 -12.12
N GLY A 266 -4.43 12.56 -12.24
CA GLY A 266 -5.04 11.78 -13.30
C GLY A 266 -5.20 10.30 -12.93
N ALA A 267 -5.93 9.57 -13.76
CA ALA A 267 -6.19 8.14 -13.61
C ALA A 267 -6.07 7.45 -14.96
N VAL A 268 -5.65 6.17 -14.94
CA VAL A 268 -5.54 5.34 -16.15
C VAL A 268 -6.12 3.97 -15.88
N LEU A 269 -7.03 3.53 -16.75
CA LEU A 269 -7.58 2.18 -16.77
C LEU A 269 -7.27 1.56 -18.14
N VAL A 270 -6.71 0.36 -18.15
CA VAL A 270 -6.46 -0.40 -19.38
C VAL A 270 -7.17 -1.73 -19.30
N LEU A 271 -7.99 -2.02 -20.30
CA LEU A 271 -8.79 -3.24 -20.41
C LEU A 271 -8.33 -4.06 -21.60
N ASP A 272 -8.42 -5.38 -21.49
CA ASP A 272 -8.48 -6.24 -22.67
C ASP A 272 -9.86 -6.09 -23.32
N ASN A 273 -9.90 -5.78 -24.61
CA ASN A 273 -11.17 -5.50 -25.32
C ASN A 273 -12.03 -6.74 -25.53
N ALA A 274 -11.44 -7.95 -25.58
CA ALA A 274 -12.17 -9.18 -25.85
C ALA A 274 -12.73 -9.80 -24.57
N SER A 275 -11.92 -9.86 -23.51
CA SER A 275 -12.29 -10.45 -22.22
C SER A 275 -12.89 -9.45 -21.24
N GLY A 276 -12.60 -8.15 -21.39
CA GLY A 276 -12.94 -7.12 -20.41
C GLY A 276 -12.06 -7.13 -19.16
N GLU A 277 -10.99 -7.95 -19.13
CA GLU A 277 -10.09 -8.03 -18.00
C GLU A 277 -9.32 -6.72 -17.78
N VAL A 278 -9.14 -6.35 -16.52
CA VAL A 278 -8.34 -5.18 -16.15
C VAL A 278 -6.86 -5.53 -16.21
N LEU A 279 -6.14 -4.94 -17.16
CA LEU A 279 -4.71 -5.17 -17.35
C LEU A 279 -3.84 -4.14 -16.62
N ALA A 280 -4.34 -2.91 -16.47
CA ALA A 280 -3.70 -1.88 -15.64
C ALA A 280 -4.75 -0.97 -15.00
N TRP A 281 -4.48 -0.55 -13.75
CA TRP A 281 -5.32 0.33 -12.95
C TRP A 281 -4.44 1.29 -12.15
N VAL A 282 -4.37 2.55 -12.60
CA VAL A 282 -3.64 3.62 -11.93
C VAL A 282 -4.66 4.59 -11.36
N GLY A 283 -4.95 4.45 -10.07
CA GLY A 283 -5.99 5.21 -9.37
C GLY A 283 -5.60 6.66 -9.09
N SER A 284 -4.31 6.98 -8.98
CA SER A 284 -3.80 8.33 -8.76
C SER A 284 -2.36 8.44 -9.25
N SER A 285 -1.90 9.66 -9.48
CA SER A 285 -0.51 10.02 -9.76
C SER A 285 0.45 9.92 -8.57
N GLY A 286 -0.05 9.58 -7.38
CA GLY A 286 0.76 9.34 -6.18
C GLY A 286 1.31 10.64 -5.60
N LEU A 287 2.63 10.76 -5.44
CA LEU A 287 3.28 11.92 -4.82
C LEU A 287 3.02 13.26 -5.54
N LEU A 288 2.56 13.23 -6.80
CA LEU A 288 2.19 14.43 -7.55
C LEU A 288 0.78 14.93 -7.22
N SER A 289 -0.04 14.11 -6.56
CA SER A 289 -1.42 14.40 -6.21
C SER A 289 -1.56 15.02 -4.82
N GLY A 290 -2.46 15.99 -4.69
CA GLY A 290 -2.93 16.48 -3.39
C GLY A 290 -3.85 15.48 -2.64
N ALA A 291 -4.28 14.40 -3.30
CA ALA A 291 -5.18 13.38 -2.77
C ALA A 291 -4.79 11.97 -3.28
N ALA A 292 -3.53 11.60 -3.10
CA ALA A 292 -2.91 10.37 -3.60
C ALA A 292 -3.65 9.08 -3.19
N GLU A 293 -4.38 9.13 -2.08
CA GLU A 293 -5.12 8.01 -1.51
C GLU A 293 -6.45 7.76 -2.22
N LEU A 294 -7.00 8.75 -2.94
CA LEU A 294 -8.26 8.61 -3.68
C LEU A 294 -8.05 7.78 -4.95
N ASP A 295 -9.03 6.95 -5.27
CA ASP A 295 -9.06 6.19 -6.52
C ASP A 295 -9.88 6.95 -7.57
N PHE A 296 -9.20 7.67 -8.45
CA PHE A 296 -9.83 8.45 -9.51
C PHE A 296 -10.39 7.59 -10.65
N VAL A 297 -10.02 6.30 -10.77
CA VAL A 297 -10.66 5.40 -11.74
C VAL A 297 -12.11 5.09 -11.33
N GLY A 298 -12.35 4.93 -10.02
CA GLY A 298 -13.69 4.73 -9.47
C GLY A 298 -14.47 6.03 -9.21
N ALA A 299 -13.83 7.19 -9.31
CA ALA A 299 -14.44 8.47 -9.00
C ALA A 299 -15.38 8.93 -10.13
N LEU A 300 -16.64 9.24 -9.78
CA LEU A 300 -17.61 9.72 -10.76
C LEU A 300 -17.27 11.14 -11.24
N ARG A 301 -17.25 11.32 -12.55
CA ARG A 301 -17.05 12.61 -13.23
C ARG A 301 -18.02 12.73 -14.40
N GLN A 302 -18.27 13.95 -14.87
CA GLN A 302 -19.04 14.16 -16.09
C GLN A 302 -18.26 13.57 -17.28
N PRO A 303 -18.86 12.67 -18.09
CA PRO A 303 -18.19 12.05 -19.23
C PRO A 303 -18.05 13.02 -20.42
N GLY A 304 -18.90 14.05 -20.52
CA GLY A 304 -18.89 15.03 -21.60
C GLY A 304 -19.01 14.38 -22.98
N SER A 305 -18.20 14.85 -23.93
CA SER A 305 -18.24 14.38 -25.33
C SER A 305 -17.90 12.90 -25.54
N THR A 306 -17.37 12.20 -24.53
CA THR A 306 -17.09 10.75 -24.61
C THR A 306 -18.37 9.91 -24.75
N LEU A 307 -19.55 10.49 -24.52
CA LEU A 307 -20.84 9.83 -24.77
C LEU A 307 -21.30 9.88 -26.24
N LYS A 308 -20.77 10.80 -27.06
CA LYS A 308 -21.19 10.98 -28.45
C LYS A 308 -21.07 9.71 -29.29
N PRO A 309 -19.99 8.89 -29.20
CA PRO A 309 -19.90 7.64 -29.94
C PRO A 309 -21.11 6.72 -29.75
N PHE A 310 -21.63 6.61 -28.52
CA PHE A 310 -22.83 5.80 -28.23
C PHE A 310 -24.08 6.37 -28.90
N LEU A 311 -24.22 7.70 -28.92
CA LEU A 311 -25.34 8.37 -29.56
C LEU A 311 -25.33 8.13 -31.08
N TYR A 312 -24.19 8.37 -31.73
CA TYR A 312 -24.06 8.15 -33.17
C TYR A 312 -24.21 6.66 -33.52
N ALA A 313 -23.68 5.76 -32.69
CA ALA A 313 -23.86 4.31 -32.88
C ALA A 313 -25.35 3.93 -32.85
N GLN A 314 -26.13 4.46 -31.90
CA GLN A 314 -27.57 4.23 -31.85
C GLN A 314 -28.30 4.79 -33.07
N ALA A 315 -28.00 6.03 -33.48
CA ALA A 315 -28.63 6.65 -34.65
C ALA A 315 -28.35 5.87 -35.94
N ILE A 316 -27.14 5.32 -36.09
CA ILE A 316 -26.76 4.44 -37.21
C ILE A 316 -27.47 3.09 -37.12
N ALA A 317 -27.52 2.46 -35.94
CA ALA A 317 -28.20 1.18 -35.73
C ALA A 317 -29.70 1.27 -36.03
N GLU A 318 -30.33 2.40 -35.67
CA GLU A 318 -31.73 2.71 -35.99
C GLU A 318 -31.93 3.19 -37.44
N ARG A 319 -30.86 3.21 -38.27
CA ARG A 319 -30.87 3.63 -39.68
C ARG A 319 -31.37 5.07 -39.89
N ARG A 320 -31.23 5.95 -38.89
CA ARG A 320 -31.59 7.38 -39.00
C ARG A 320 -30.54 8.16 -39.79
N ILE A 321 -29.28 7.75 -39.68
CA ILE A 321 -28.13 8.35 -40.37
C ILE A 321 -27.15 7.27 -40.81
N THR A 322 -26.26 7.62 -41.73
CA THR A 322 -25.09 6.84 -42.12
C THR A 322 -23.83 7.67 -41.87
N ALA A 323 -22.65 7.06 -41.97
CA ALA A 323 -21.40 7.81 -41.86
C ALA A 323 -21.22 8.93 -42.92
N ALA A 324 -22.00 8.90 -44.00
CA ALA A 324 -21.99 9.92 -45.07
C ALA A 324 -23.16 10.92 -44.99
N SER A 325 -24.13 10.70 -44.10
CA SER A 325 -25.27 11.61 -43.93
C SER A 325 -24.78 13.01 -43.55
N LEU A 326 -25.38 14.03 -44.15
CA LEU A 326 -25.08 15.42 -43.83
C LEU A 326 -25.93 15.87 -42.64
N ILE A 327 -25.26 16.50 -41.67
CA ILE A 327 -25.87 17.10 -40.49
C ILE A 327 -25.46 18.57 -40.48
N GLU A 328 -26.42 19.44 -40.22
CA GLU A 328 -26.21 20.87 -40.21
C GLU A 328 -25.54 21.34 -38.90
N ASP A 329 -24.40 22.01 -39.02
CA ASP A 329 -23.67 22.68 -37.94
C ASP A 329 -23.81 24.20 -38.11
N THR A 330 -25.00 24.70 -37.83
CA THR A 330 -25.38 26.13 -37.86
C THR A 330 -26.07 26.51 -36.55
N ASP A 331 -26.17 27.81 -36.29
CA ASP A 331 -26.82 28.33 -35.08
C ASP A 331 -28.21 27.71 -34.92
N ALA A 332 -28.39 26.97 -33.83
CA ALA A 332 -29.57 26.16 -33.59
C ALA A 332 -30.14 26.55 -32.23
N GLN A 333 -31.35 27.10 -32.26
CA GLN A 333 -32.14 27.33 -31.06
C GLN A 333 -33.00 26.09 -30.82
N ILE A 334 -32.55 25.22 -29.92
CA ILE A 334 -33.18 23.93 -29.69
C ILE A 334 -34.12 24.06 -28.48
N PRO A 335 -35.45 23.96 -28.68
CA PRO A 335 -36.38 23.99 -27.56
C PRO A 335 -36.24 22.71 -26.73
N THR A 336 -35.98 22.86 -25.44
CA THR A 336 -35.94 21.76 -24.47
C THR A 336 -37.00 21.98 -23.39
N PRO A 337 -37.40 20.95 -22.62
CA PRO A 337 -38.31 21.13 -21.49
C PRO A 337 -37.82 22.14 -20.43
N GLY A 338 -36.52 22.40 -20.37
CA GLY A 338 -35.89 23.38 -19.46
C GLY A 338 -35.67 24.77 -20.07
N GLY A 339 -36.15 25.03 -21.28
CA GLY A 339 -35.97 26.30 -22.00
C GLY A 339 -35.21 26.15 -23.32
N LEU A 340 -34.81 27.27 -23.90
CA LEU A 340 -34.09 27.31 -25.17
C LEU A 340 -32.61 26.95 -24.95
N TYR A 341 -32.15 25.87 -25.58
CA TYR A 341 -30.75 25.49 -25.57
C TYR A 341 -30.05 25.96 -26.84
N ILE A 342 -28.95 26.71 -26.67
CA ILE A 342 -28.13 27.25 -27.76
C ILE A 342 -26.74 26.60 -27.69
N PRO A 343 -26.55 25.42 -28.32
CA PRO A 343 -25.25 24.76 -28.35
C PRO A 343 -24.24 25.60 -29.14
N GLN A 344 -23.02 25.70 -28.61
CA GLN A 344 -21.87 26.22 -29.34
C GLN A 344 -20.81 25.14 -29.49
N ASN A 345 -20.12 25.13 -30.63
CA ASN A 345 -18.90 24.35 -30.78
C ASN A 345 -17.79 24.91 -29.88
N TYR A 346 -16.80 24.07 -29.56
CA TYR A 346 -15.67 24.47 -28.73
C TYR A 346 -14.93 25.70 -29.29
N ASP A 347 -14.77 25.78 -30.62
CA ASP A 347 -14.14 26.88 -31.34
C ASP A 347 -15.10 28.07 -31.60
N ARG A 348 -16.36 27.96 -31.18
CA ARG A 348 -17.44 28.93 -31.43
C ARG A 348 -17.68 29.23 -32.91
N GLN A 349 -17.25 28.35 -33.81
CA GLN A 349 -17.47 28.48 -35.25
C GLN A 349 -18.44 27.40 -35.74
N PHE A 350 -19.31 27.80 -36.66
CA PHE A 350 -20.20 26.91 -37.39
C PHE A 350 -19.54 26.45 -38.68
N LYS A 351 -19.64 25.15 -38.98
CA LYS A 351 -19.03 24.53 -40.17
C LYS A 351 -20.04 24.26 -41.30
N GLY A 352 -21.32 24.62 -41.11
CA GLY A 352 -22.37 24.39 -42.10
C GLY A 352 -22.70 22.90 -42.24
N TRP A 353 -22.92 22.41 -43.45
CA TRP A 353 -23.19 20.98 -43.67
C TRP A 353 -21.94 20.14 -43.51
N VAL A 354 -21.96 19.21 -42.56
CA VAL A 354 -20.86 18.29 -42.30
C VAL A 354 -21.34 16.85 -42.34
N SER A 355 -20.49 15.94 -42.81
CA SER A 355 -20.82 14.51 -42.77
C SER A 355 -20.80 13.98 -41.32
N THR A 356 -21.59 12.95 -41.01
CA THR A 356 -21.61 12.31 -39.69
C THR A 356 -20.21 11.84 -39.24
N ARG A 357 -19.39 11.26 -40.14
CA ARG A 357 -18.01 10.87 -39.80
C ARG A 357 -17.14 12.05 -39.41
N THR A 358 -17.30 13.19 -40.08
CA THR A 358 -16.57 14.43 -39.78
C THR A 358 -17.06 15.00 -38.44
N ALA A 359 -18.38 15.04 -38.23
CA ALA A 359 -18.99 15.55 -37.02
C ALA A 359 -18.55 14.77 -35.76
N LEU A 360 -18.53 13.44 -35.82
CA LEU A 360 -18.03 12.60 -34.74
C LEU A 360 -16.51 12.72 -34.59
N GLY A 361 -15.74 12.67 -35.69
CA GLY A 361 -14.28 12.76 -35.66
C GLY A 361 -13.76 14.09 -35.12
N ALA A 362 -14.47 15.19 -35.38
CA ALA A 362 -14.17 16.52 -34.83
C ALA A 362 -14.91 16.82 -33.52
N SER A 363 -15.68 15.87 -32.98
CA SER A 363 -16.48 16.02 -31.76
C SER A 363 -17.35 17.29 -31.74
N LEU A 364 -18.02 17.60 -32.85
CA LEU A 364 -18.86 18.80 -32.94
C LEU A 364 -20.08 18.70 -32.00
N ASN A 365 -20.49 19.82 -31.40
CA ASN A 365 -21.58 19.87 -30.43
C ASN A 365 -22.94 19.96 -31.12
N VAL A 366 -23.11 20.88 -32.06
CA VAL A 366 -24.41 21.10 -32.71
C VAL A 366 -24.89 19.86 -33.46
N PRO A 367 -24.07 19.17 -34.29
CA PRO A 367 -24.50 17.93 -34.92
C PRO A 367 -24.86 16.83 -33.91
N ALA A 368 -24.18 16.77 -32.77
CA ALA A 368 -24.50 15.80 -31.71
C ALA A 368 -25.86 16.08 -31.10
N VAL A 369 -26.21 17.34 -30.82
CA VAL A 369 -27.53 17.68 -30.27
C VAL A 369 -28.63 17.42 -31.31
N ARG A 370 -28.40 17.73 -32.59
CA ARG A 370 -29.35 17.38 -33.66
C ARG A 370 -29.55 15.88 -33.79
N THR A 371 -28.47 15.10 -33.66
CA THR A 371 -28.55 13.62 -33.63
C THR A 371 -29.32 13.13 -32.41
N LEU A 372 -29.16 13.78 -31.25
CA LEU A 372 -29.94 13.48 -30.05
C LEU A 372 -31.42 13.72 -30.27
N VAL A 373 -31.80 14.82 -30.91
CA VAL A 373 -33.21 15.09 -31.26
C VAL A 373 -33.76 14.02 -32.18
N MET A 374 -32.96 13.53 -33.15
CA MET A 374 -33.37 12.43 -34.03
C MET A 374 -33.64 11.13 -33.26
N VAL A 375 -32.81 10.76 -32.29
CA VAL A 375 -32.95 9.52 -31.50
C VAL A 375 -33.92 9.67 -30.32
N THR A 376 -34.10 10.90 -29.83
CA THR A 376 -34.73 11.31 -28.56
C THR A 376 -33.87 11.08 -27.31
N PRO A 377 -33.88 12.01 -26.33
CA PRO A 377 -33.15 11.86 -25.06
C PRO A 377 -33.50 10.60 -24.27
N ASP A 378 -34.78 10.23 -24.20
CA ASP A 378 -35.24 9.07 -23.42
C ASP A 378 -34.77 7.74 -24.01
N ALA A 379 -34.81 7.61 -25.34
CA ALA A 379 -34.33 6.42 -26.02
C ALA A 379 -32.81 6.29 -25.86
N PHE A 380 -32.08 7.41 -25.93
CA PHE A 380 -30.64 7.41 -25.71
C PHE A 380 -30.27 7.06 -24.26
N HIS A 381 -30.96 7.61 -23.26
CA HIS A 381 -30.77 7.25 -21.86
C HIS A 381 -31.03 5.75 -21.62
N LYS A 382 -32.12 5.19 -22.17
CA LYS A 382 -32.40 3.75 -22.10
C LYS A 382 -31.28 2.90 -22.72
N GLN A 383 -30.70 3.35 -23.84
CA GLN A 383 -29.58 2.68 -24.47
C GLN A 383 -28.32 2.73 -23.59
N LEU A 384 -28.01 3.86 -22.96
CA LEU A 384 -26.89 3.97 -22.02
C LEU A 384 -27.07 3.03 -20.81
N VAL A 385 -28.26 2.98 -20.22
CA VAL A 385 -28.58 2.04 -19.13
C VAL A 385 -28.38 0.59 -19.58
N ARG A 386 -28.83 0.22 -20.79
CA ARG A 386 -28.63 -1.12 -21.36
C ARG A 386 -27.15 -1.48 -21.54
N LEU A 387 -26.31 -0.48 -21.83
CA LEU A 387 -24.87 -0.63 -21.98
C LEU A 387 -24.10 -0.60 -20.63
N GLY A 388 -24.80 -0.56 -19.50
CA GLY A 388 -24.17 -0.51 -18.18
C GLY A 388 -23.68 0.89 -17.77
N LEU A 389 -24.18 1.94 -18.42
CA LEU A 389 -23.86 3.35 -18.14
C LEU A 389 -25.09 4.10 -17.57
N PRO A 390 -25.59 3.76 -16.37
CA PRO A 390 -26.74 4.42 -15.78
C PRO A 390 -26.39 5.85 -15.33
N LEU A 391 -26.80 6.84 -16.11
CA LEU A 391 -26.65 8.24 -15.75
C LEU A 391 -27.72 8.62 -14.70
N LYS A 392 -27.31 9.35 -13.65
CA LYS A 392 -28.22 9.85 -12.61
C LYS A 392 -28.93 11.16 -13.00
N GLU A 393 -28.37 11.89 -13.97
CA GLU A 393 -28.81 13.22 -14.38
C GLU A 393 -29.27 13.23 -15.86
N PRO A 394 -30.16 14.16 -16.25
CA PRO A 394 -30.68 14.26 -17.61
C PRO A 394 -29.61 14.62 -18.66
N VAL A 395 -29.98 14.45 -19.93
CA VAL A 395 -29.07 14.40 -21.10
C VAL A 395 -28.47 15.76 -21.52
N SER A 396 -28.53 16.81 -20.69
CA SER A 396 -27.72 18.05 -20.91
C SER A 396 -26.21 17.76 -20.93
N ILE A 397 -25.82 16.57 -20.47
CA ILE A 397 -24.46 16.05 -20.34
C ILE A 397 -23.68 15.87 -21.66
N LEU A 398 -24.33 15.88 -22.83
CA LEU A 398 -23.68 15.58 -24.13
C LEU A 398 -22.75 16.69 -24.64
N THR A 399 -22.89 17.90 -24.11
CA THR A 399 -22.19 19.10 -24.59
C THR A 399 -21.22 19.69 -23.57
N GLY A 400 -21.19 19.15 -22.34
CA GLY A 400 -20.26 19.58 -21.28
C GLY A 400 -20.46 21.01 -20.79
N SER A 401 -21.65 21.59 -20.96
CA SER A 401 -21.89 23.03 -20.75
C SER A 401 -22.66 23.40 -19.47
N ASP A 402 -22.74 22.54 -18.46
CA ASP A 402 -23.39 22.91 -17.19
C ASP A 402 -22.41 23.63 -16.25
N ARG A 403 -22.84 24.80 -15.73
CA ARG A 403 -22.07 25.61 -14.79
C ARG A 403 -21.82 24.83 -13.48
N PRO A 404 -20.71 25.09 -12.76
CA PRO A 404 -20.33 24.36 -11.55
C PRO A 404 -21.30 24.46 -10.35
N GLU A 405 -22.29 25.35 -10.39
CA GLU A 405 -23.12 25.69 -9.22
C GLU A 405 -24.16 24.62 -8.82
N SER A 406 -24.52 23.68 -9.70
CA SER A 406 -25.46 22.60 -9.33
C SER A 406 -24.84 21.52 -8.42
N TRP A 407 -23.52 21.56 -8.20
CA TRP A 407 -22.76 20.48 -7.53
C TRP A 407 -22.53 20.70 -6.03
N ALA A 408 -22.81 21.91 -5.51
CA ALA A 408 -22.67 22.19 -4.08
C ALA A 408 -23.68 21.42 -3.21
N ASN A 409 -24.84 21.04 -3.75
CA ASN A 409 -25.91 20.41 -2.98
C ASN A 409 -25.85 18.87 -2.94
N GLY A 410 -25.07 18.23 -3.82
CA GLY A 410 -24.92 16.77 -3.87
C GLY A 410 -23.85 16.22 -2.93
N ALA A 411 -22.80 16.99 -2.65
CA ALA A 411 -21.69 16.56 -1.78
C ALA A 411 -22.06 16.58 -0.28
N GLN A 412 -23.00 17.42 0.15
CA GLN A 412 -23.48 17.43 1.54
C GLN A 412 -24.39 16.24 1.88
N ALA A 413 -25.04 15.61 0.90
CA ALA A 413 -25.93 14.46 1.13
C ALA A 413 -25.19 13.12 1.27
N ALA A 414 -23.93 13.04 0.83
CA ALA A 414 -23.10 11.84 0.96
C ALA A 414 -22.34 11.78 2.30
N SER A 415 -22.13 12.92 2.96
CA SER A 415 -21.50 13.00 4.29
C SER A 415 -22.46 12.62 5.44
N SER A 416 -23.77 12.64 5.23
CA SER A 416 -24.76 12.42 6.29
C SER A 416 -25.22 10.96 6.45
N LYS A 417 -24.72 10.03 5.63
CA LYS A 417 -25.09 8.61 5.67
C LYS A 417 -24.02 7.66 6.25
N VAL A 418 -22.91 8.19 6.77
CA VAL A 418 -21.87 7.38 7.46
C VAL A 418 -21.99 7.45 8.99
N SER A 419 -22.85 8.29 9.56
CA SER A 419 -23.10 8.36 11.00
C SER A 419 -24.55 8.07 11.33
N GLY A 420 -24.91 6.78 11.51
CA GLY A 420 -26.28 6.43 11.83
C GLY A 420 -26.49 4.97 12.21
N THR A 421 -25.90 4.53 13.32
CA THR A 421 -26.43 3.40 14.12
C THR A 421 -25.74 3.33 15.48
N SER A 422 -26.36 3.93 16.51
CA SER A 422 -26.64 3.30 17.81
C SER A 422 -27.07 4.32 18.88
N ALA A 423 -28.29 4.11 19.40
CA ALA A 423 -28.73 4.29 20.79
C ALA A 423 -28.67 5.69 21.46
N GLY A 424 -29.85 6.35 21.46
CA GLY A 424 -30.64 6.64 22.66
C GLY A 424 -29.97 7.24 23.92
N ARG A 425 -30.29 8.50 24.22
CA ARG A 425 -31.04 8.97 25.41
C ARG A 425 -31.06 10.50 25.38
N GLY A 426 -32.26 11.06 25.46
CA GLY A 426 -32.45 12.50 25.46
C GLY A 426 -31.98 13.14 26.75
N VAL A 427 -31.37 14.32 26.64
CA VAL A 427 -31.46 15.40 27.63
C VAL A 427 -31.40 16.72 26.86
N THR A 428 -32.41 17.55 27.09
CA THR A 428 -32.55 18.94 26.67
C THR A 428 -31.53 19.87 27.33
N THR A 429 -30.96 20.80 26.56
CA THR A 429 -30.49 22.18 26.89
C THR A 429 -29.54 22.57 25.75
N GLY A 430 -29.61 23.72 25.09
CA GLY A 430 -29.61 25.09 25.56
C GLY A 430 -28.74 25.88 24.56
N ARG A 431 -29.30 26.96 23.99
CA ARG A 431 -28.70 27.83 22.96
C ARG A 431 -27.34 28.40 23.38
N SER A 432 -26.42 28.61 22.44
CA SER A 432 -25.59 29.83 22.36
C SER A 432 -24.80 29.93 21.05
N ASN A 433 -24.79 31.16 20.51
CA ASN A 433 -24.07 31.63 19.33
C ASN A 433 -22.54 31.56 19.51
N CYS A 434 -21.79 31.51 18.40
CA CYS A 434 -20.79 32.54 18.08
C CYS A 434 -20.24 32.40 16.65
N LEU A 435 -20.32 33.52 15.92
CA LEU A 435 -19.59 33.79 14.68
C LEU A 435 -18.09 33.93 14.97
N ALA A 436 -17.25 33.55 14.01
CA ALA A 436 -15.99 34.25 13.75
C ALA A 436 -15.54 34.08 12.29
N THR A 437 -15.62 35.19 11.58
CA THR A 437 -14.98 35.54 10.31
C THR A 437 -13.46 35.62 10.44
N ARG A 438 -12.70 35.01 9.50
CA ARG A 438 -11.89 35.69 8.47
C ARG A 438 -11.29 34.68 7.51
#